data_AF-A0A948G9Z5-F1
#
_entry.id   AF-A0A948G9Z5-F1
#
_cell.length_a   1.000
_cell.length_b   1.000
_cell.length_c   1.000
_cell.angle_alpha   90.00
_cell.angle_beta   90.00
_cell.angle_gamma   90.00
#
_symmetry.space_group_name_H-M   'P 1'
#
loop_
_entity.id
_entity.type
_entity.pdbx_description
1 polymer ?
#
loop_
_entity_poly.entity_id
_entity_poly.type
_entity_poly.pdbx_seq_one_letter_code
_entity_poly.pdbx_strand_id
1 'polypeptide(L)'
;MKQYKVKMPNNVIKLTAMMLLVSLYLSLVGCSGEDGNGVNRLFQKIEIRGLVRKLRDKDPYIREEAVEALGRIGEPAVEPLIAALRDEHPSVREGTVEALGMIGKPAVEPLIAALKDKNVYIRSGATEALGKTENKRAVEPLIAALKDEYSSVRISAAEALGKIKDERAVEPLYAVLLNDKDFRVQSTAAETLGKIGTSAVGFLIAALKDKNLSVRKVAVETLGEIKDKRAVEPLIAALKDENWVIQEAATLALDKIGTPVIEPLIAVVKDKNQPHRKEAALALEKIGTPALEFLIVALKDKDPYVRNVAVEMLGKIKDERAVEPLITALKDKDEEIRERTGEAIGKIGTSAVEPLISALKNKSSDVRMRTAEILGTIKDVRAVEPLITTLNDKYLPVQKKAVWALGEIKDERAVEPLIAALKDKNVYSRRAPRADKNVDIRAGAAEALGKIEDNRAVEPLIAAAVKDRDPSVRRSAAEALGKIKDARAE
;
A
#
# COMPACT_ATOMS: atom_id res chain seq x y z
N MET A 1 22.83 -10.72 -43.00
CA MET A 1 23.90 -11.73 -43.20
C MET A 1 24.94 -11.62 -42.10
N LYS A 2 24.90 -12.54 -41.13
CA LYS A 2 26.05 -13.16 -40.44
C LYS A 2 25.46 -14.32 -39.63
N GLN A 3 25.41 -15.49 -40.27
CA GLN A 3 25.03 -16.74 -39.62
C GLN A 3 26.12 -17.11 -38.61
N TYR A 4 25.85 -17.00 -37.32
CA TYR A 4 26.60 -17.78 -36.33
C TYR A 4 26.07 -19.22 -36.41
N LYS A 5 26.66 -20.01 -37.31
CA LYS A 5 26.60 -21.47 -37.25
C LYS A 5 27.32 -21.88 -35.96
N VAL A 6 26.56 -22.11 -34.90
CA VAL A 6 27.06 -22.85 -33.74
C VAL A 6 27.34 -24.25 -34.24
N LYS A 7 28.62 -24.53 -34.53
CA LYS A 7 29.13 -25.89 -34.73
C LYS A 7 28.93 -26.60 -33.39
N MET A 8 27.88 -27.42 -33.26
CA MET A 8 27.83 -28.37 -32.16
C MET A 8 29.10 -29.23 -32.23
N PRO A 9 29.88 -29.34 -31.16
CA PRO A 9 31.08 -30.15 -31.18
C PRO A 9 30.71 -31.61 -31.47
N ASN A 10 31.55 -32.30 -32.27
CA ASN A 10 31.37 -33.71 -32.69
C ASN A 10 31.11 -34.70 -31.52
N ASN A 11 31.32 -34.27 -30.28
CA ASN A 11 31.07 -35.05 -29.08
C ASN A 11 29.58 -35.05 -28.65
N VAL A 12 28.82 -33.99 -28.96
CA VAL A 12 27.36 -33.90 -28.70
C VAL A 12 26.62 -34.96 -29.52
N ILE A 13 27.00 -35.12 -30.78
CA ILE A 13 26.44 -36.13 -31.70
C ILE A 13 26.77 -37.55 -31.24
N LYS A 14 27.97 -37.77 -30.68
CA LYS A 14 28.38 -39.10 -30.16
C LYS A 14 27.64 -39.48 -28.88
N LEU A 15 27.34 -38.51 -28.01
CA LEU A 15 26.62 -38.79 -26.76
C LEU A 15 25.13 -39.00 -26.99
N THR A 16 24.49 -38.21 -27.86
CA THR A 16 23.09 -38.43 -28.26
C THR A 16 22.92 -39.73 -29.04
N ALA A 17 23.90 -40.13 -29.85
CA ALA A 17 23.92 -41.43 -30.51
C ALA A 17 24.10 -42.58 -29.51
N MET A 18 24.91 -42.39 -28.47
CA MET A 18 25.06 -43.36 -27.38
C MET A 18 23.75 -43.51 -26.58
N MET A 19 23.04 -42.40 -26.32
CA MET A 19 21.72 -42.39 -25.65
C MET A 19 20.62 -43.08 -26.47
N LEU A 20 20.60 -42.89 -27.79
CA LEU A 20 19.68 -43.59 -28.71
C LEU A 20 19.99 -45.09 -28.78
N LEU A 21 21.26 -45.47 -28.78
CA LEU A 21 21.67 -46.88 -28.76
C LEU A 21 21.30 -47.57 -27.44
N VAL A 22 21.40 -46.87 -26.30
CA VAL A 22 20.96 -47.40 -25.00
C VAL A 22 19.44 -47.59 -24.95
N SER A 23 18.67 -46.63 -25.45
CA SER A 23 17.20 -46.72 -25.51
C SER A 23 16.72 -47.82 -26.46
N LEU A 24 17.43 -48.01 -27.59
CA LEU A 24 17.16 -49.07 -28.57
C LEU A 24 17.58 -50.45 -28.04
N TYR A 25 18.66 -50.53 -27.24
CA TYR A 25 19.12 -51.77 -26.63
C TYR A 25 18.21 -52.22 -25.47
N LEU A 26 17.75 -51.28 -24.64
CA LEU A 26 16.79 -51.52 -23.55
C LEU A 26 15.41 -52.01 -24.06
N SER A 27 15.04 -51.66 -25.29
CA SER A 27 13.80 -52.13 -25.94
C SER A 27 13.99 -53.45 -26.70
N LEU A 28 15.20 -53.79 -27.14
CA LEU A 28 15.51 -55.04 -27.84
C LEU A 28 15.79 -56.22 -26.90
N VAL A 29 16.35 -55.99 -25.70
CA VAL A 29 16.66 -57.05 -24.73
C VAL A 29 15.45 -57.30 -23.80
N GLY A 30 14.36 -57.81 -24.39
CA GLY A 30 13.24 -58.39 -23.64
C GLY A 30 13.61 -59.72 -22.99
N CYS A 31 14.51 -59.72 -22.00
CA CYS A 31 14.86 -60.92 -21.25
C CYS A 31 13.88 -61.12 -20.08
N SER A 32 12.91 -62.00 -20.31
CA SER A 32 12.04 -62.58 -19.29
C SER A 32 12.81 -63.62 -18.48
N GLY A 33 13.41 -63.21 -17.36
CA GLY A 33 14.08 -64.09 -16.40
C GLY A 33 14.86 -63.32 -15.34
N GLU A 34 15.04 -63.90 -14.15
CA GLU A 34 15.67 -63.28 -12.96
C GLU A 34 17.09 -62.68 -13.22
N ASP A 35 17.76 -63.08 -14.30
CA ASP A 35 19.08 -62.58 -14.73
C ASP A 35 19.05 -61.25 -15.52
N GLY A 36 17.90 -60.82 -16.05
CA GLY A 36 17.75 -59.55 -16.78
C GLY A 36 18.01 -58.31 -15.90
N ASN A 37 17.73 -58.44 -14.59
CA ASN A 37 18.03 -57.42 -13.60
C ASN A 37 19.54 -57.32 -13.30
N GLY A 38 20.29 -58.41 -13.43
CA GLY A 38 21.74 -58.43 -13.21
C GLY A 38 22.50 -57.71 -14.32
N VAL A 39 22.12 -57.94 -15.57
CA VAL A 39 22.74 -57.33 -16.76
C VAL A 39 22.46 -55.82 -16.80
N ASN A 40 21.22 -55.39 -16.55
CA ASN A 40 20.88 -53.96 -16.47
C ASN A 40 21.64 -53.23 -15.35
N ARG A 41 21.79 -53.84 -14.17
CA ARG A 41 22.60 -53.27 -13.07
C ARG A 41 24.08 -53.19 -13.42
N LEU A 42 24.62 -54.16 -14.17
CA LEU A 42 26.01 -54.17 -14.62
C LEU A 42 26.27 -53.05 -15.64
N PHE A 43 25.38 -52.84 -16.62
CA PHE A 43 25.50 -51.76 -17.60
C PHE A 43 25.40 -50.38 -16.95
N GLN A 44 24.42 -50.16 -16.07
CA GLN A 44 24.29 -48.91 -15.32
C GLN A 44 25.53 -48.63 -14.47
N LYS A 45 26.12 -49.66 -13.84
CA LYS A 45 27.36 -49.55 -13.06
C LYS A 45 28.59 -49.22 -13.93
N ILE A 46 28.66 -49.73 -15.17
CA ILE A 46 29.73 -49.40 -16.12
C ILE A 46 29.59 -47.96 -16.61
N GLU A 47 28.37 -47.52 -16.90
CA GLU A 47 28.06 -46.17 -17.36
C GLU A 47 28.34 -45.11 -16.28
N ILE A 48 27.91 -45.35 -15.04
CA ILE A 48 28.24 -44.50 -13.89
C ILE A 48 29.76 -44.38 -13.75
N ARG A 49 30.52 -45.48 -13.76
CA ARG A 49 31.99 -45.44 -13.67
C ARG A 49 32.62 -44.59 -14.78
N GLY A 50 32.07 -44.64 -16.00
CA GLY A 50 32.49 -43.80 -17.12
C GLY A 50 32.25 -42.32 -16.86
N LEU A 51 31.07 -41.95 -16.38
CA LEU A 51 30.71 -40.57 -16.05
C LEU A 51 31.49 -40.04 -14.83
N VAL A 52 31.73 -40.87 -13.82
CA VAL A 52 32.56 -40.51 -12.66
C VAL A 52 34.00 -40.20 -13.06
N ARG A 53 34.53 -40.83 -14.11
CA ARG A 53 35.85 -40.44 -14.66
C ARG A 53 35.79 -39.06 -15.32
N LYS A 54 34.70 -38.74 -16.02
CA LYS A 54 34.50 -37.43 -16.66
C LYS A 54 34.33 -36.29 -15.65
N LEU A 55 33.85 -36.56 -14.43
CA LEU A 55 33.87 -35.59 -13.32
C LEU A 55 35.29 -35.14 -12.93
N ARG A 56 36.35 -35.74 -13.48
CA ARG A 56 37.75 -35.34 -13.26
C ARG A 56 38.41 -34.76 -14.51
N ASP A 57 37.62 -34.45 -15.54
CA ASP A 57 38.15 -33.84 -16.76
C ASP A 57 38.70 -32.44 -16.46
N LYS A 58 39.70 -32.02 -17.23
CA LYS A 58 40.29 -30.68 -17.10
C LYS A 58 39.30 -29.60 -17.55
N ASP A 59 38.45 -29.92 -18.52
CA ASP A 59 37.43 -29.02 -19.03
C ASP A 59 36.20 -29.01 -18.09
N PRO A 60 35.88 -27.88 -17.43
CA PRO A 60 34.71 -27.78 -16.56
C PRO A 60 33.38 -28.06 -17.29
N TYR A 61 33.30 -27.79 -18.59
CA TYR A 61 32.09 -28.07 -19.36
C TYR A 61 31.83 -29.58 -19.50
N ILE A 62 32.90 -30.38 -19.67
CA ILE A 62 32.79 -31.85 -19.68
C ILE A 62 32.39 -32.38 -18.29
N ARG A 63 32.86 -31.74 -17.22
CA ARG A 63 32.46 -32.09 -15.85
C ARG A 63 30.98 -31.79 -15.61
N GLU A 64 30.50 -30.64 -16.05
CA GLU A 64 29.10 -30.23 -15.99
C GLU A 64 28.18 -31.19 -16.76
N GLU A 65 28.53 -31.55 -18.00
CA GLU A 65 27.79 -32.56 -18.77
C GLU A 65 27.72 -33.91 -18.06
N ALA A 66 28.82 -34.30 -17.40
CA ALA A 66 28.87 -35.53 -16.63
C ALA A 66 27.95 -35.48 -15.39
N VAL A 67 27.88 -34.32 -14.74
CA VAL A 67 26.96 -34.06 -13.63
C VAL A 67 25.50 -34.17 -14.08
N GLU A 68 25.13 -33.52 -15.19
CA GLU A 68 23.76 -33.60 -15.72
C GLU A 68 23.36 -35.03 -16.06
N ALA A 69 24.25 -35.78 -16.73
CA ALA A 69 24.01 -37.17 -17.08
C ALA A 69 23.86 -38.05 -15.83
N LEU A 70 24.68 -37.83 -14.81
CA LEU A 70 24.57 -38.51 -13.51
C LEU A 70 23.27 -38.17 -12.78
N GLY A 71 22.81 -36.92 -12.82
CA GLY A 71 21.51 -36.52 -12.27
C GLY A 71 20.34 -37.31 -12.88
N ARG A 72 20.36 -37.52 -14.20
CA ARG A 72 19.35 -38.33 -14.91
C ARG A 72 19.40 -39.82 -14.57
N ILE A 73 20.55 -40.34 -14.10
CA ILE A 73 20.71 -41.74 -13.70
C ILE A 73 20.00 -42.03 -12.35
N GLY A 74 19.89 -41.05 -11.47
CA GLY A 74 19.15 -41.21 -10.20
C GLY A 74 20.02 -41.64 -9.02
N GLU A 75 19.40 -42.35 -8.06
CA GLU A 75 19.99 -42.77 -6.78
C GLU A 75 21.43 -43.32 -6.85
N PRO A 76 21.82 -44.18 -7.80
CA PRO A 76 23.19 -44.73 -7.87
C PRO A 76 24.28 -43.67 -8.08
N ALA A 77 23.92 -42.47 -8.54
CA ALA A 77 24.83 -41.37 -8.82
C ALA A 77 25.01 -40.40 -7.65
N VAL A 78 24.27 -40.56 -6.54
CA VAL A 78 24.25 -39.62 -5.41
C VAL A 78 25.65 -39.42 -4.81
N GLU A 79 26.36 -40.49 -4.45
CA GLU A 79 27.69 -40.40 -3.84
C GLU A 79 28.73 -39.72 -4.76
N PRO A 80 28.83 -40.09 -6.05
CA PRO A 80 29.68 -39.34 -6.98
C PRO A 80 29.32 -37.87 -7.13
N LEU A 81 28.03 -37.54 -7.13
CA LEU A 81 27.56 -36.16 -7.23
C LEU A 81 27.89 -35.38 -5.95
N ILE A 82 27.75 -35.96 -4.76
CA ILE A 82 28.18 -35.32 -3.50
C ILE A 82 29.67 -34.99 -3.56
N ALA A 83 30.50 -35.90 -4.07
CA ALA A 83 31.93 -35.65 -4.26
C ALA A 83 32.23 -34.53 -5.28
N ALA A 84 31.31 -34.24 -6.21
CA ALA A 84 31.43 -33.16 -7.19
C ALA A 84 31.05 -31.78 -6.63
N LEU A 85 30.40 -31.69 -5.45
CA LEU A 85 30.08 -30.41 -4.81
C LEU A 85 31.32 -29.60 -4.41
N ARG A 86 32.50 -30.23 -4.34
CA ARG A 86 33.79 -29.56 -4.08
C ARG A 86 34.47 -29.00 -5.32
N ASP A 87 33.86 -29.14 -6.50
CA ASP A 87 34.47 -28.70 -7.75
C ASP A 87 34.88 -27.23 -7.69
N GLU A 88 36.04 -26.90 -8.26
CA GLU A 88 36.54 -25.53 -8.29
C GLU A 88 35.65 -24.60 -9.11
N HIS A 89 35.00 -25.13 -10.16
CA HIS A 89 34.20 -24.34 -11.09
C HIS A 89 32.77 -24.15 -10.59
N PRO A 90 32.27 -22.89 -10.47
CA PRO A 90 30.93 -22.61 -9.96
C PRO A 90 29.80 -23.33 -10.71
N SER A 91 29.83 -23.36 -12.04
CA SER A 91 28.80 -24.01 -12.86
C SER A 91 28.68 -25.51 -12.58
N VAL A 92 29.80 -26.20 -12.35
CA VAL A 92 29.79 -27.63 -12.01
C VAL A 92 29.14 -27.84 -10.65
N ARG A 93 29.42 -26.98 -9.67
CA ARG A 93 28.78 -27.05 -8.34
C ARG A 93 27.27 -26.79 -8.45
N GLU A 94 26.86 -25.76 -9.18
CA GLU A 94 25.44 -25.41 -9.36
C GLU A 94 24.67 -26.55 -10.05
N GLY A 95 25.19 -27.06 -11.16
CA GLY A 95 24.62 -28.23 -11.84
C GLY A 95 24.58 -29.47 -10.95
N THR A 96 25.56 -29.63 -10.05
CA THR A 96 25.58 -30.76 -9.10
C THR A 96 24.47 -30.64 -8.07
N VAL A 97 24.25 -29.43 -7.54
CA VAL A 97 23.15 -29.14 -6.63
C VAL A 97 21.79 -29.39 -7.32
N GLU A 98 21.64 -28.98 -8.58
CA GLU A 98 20.44 -29.25 -9.38
C GLU A 98 20.21 -30.75 -9.57
N ALA A 99 21.24 -31.48 -10.00
CA ALA A 99 21.18 -32.93 -10.18
C ALA A 99 20.77 -33.65 -8.88
N LEU A 100 21.38 -33.30 -7.75
CA LEU A 100 21.05 -33.88 -6.44
C LEU A 100 19.63 -33.52 -5.97
N GLY A 101 19.20 -32.28 -6.23
CA GLY A 101 17.82 -31.85 -5.97
C GLY A 101 16.80 -32.63 -6.80
N MET A 102 17.08 -32.83 -8.09
CA MET A 102 16.25 -33.61 -9.02
C MET A 102 16.14 -35.08 -8.62
N ILE A 103 17.22 -35.68 -8.10
CA ILE A 103 17.19 -37.06 -7.56
C ILE A 103 16.21 -37.15 -6.39
N GLY A 104 16.12 -36.11 -5.56
CA GLY A 104 15.11 -35.97 -4.52
C GLY A 104 15.34 -36.88 -3.31
N LYS A 105 14.33 -37.64 -2.88
CA LYS A 105 14.32 -38.41 -1.62
C LYS A 105 15.55 -39.32 -1.40
N PRO A 106 16.07 -40.05 -2.40
CA PRO A 106 17.26 -40.89 -2.22
C PRO A 106 18.52 -40.10 -1.86
N ALA A 107 18.61 -38.82 -2.25
CA ALA A 107 19.76 -37.98 -1.94
C ALA A 107 19.73 -37.43 -0.50
N VAL A 108 18.58 -37.45 0.19
CA VAL A 108 18.40 -36.75 1.46
C VAL A 108 19.36 -37.23 2.56
N GLU A 109 19.45 -38.54 2.81
CA GLU A 109 20.32 -39.06 3.89
C GLU A 109 21.82 -38.87 3.57
N PRO A 110 22.31 -39.16 2.35
CA PRO A 110 23.67 -38.82 1.96
C PRO A 110 23.99 -37.33 2.08
N LEU A 111 23.06 -36.44 1.69
CA LEU A 111 23.25 -35.00 1.81
C LEU A 111 23.28 -34.53 3.27
N ILE A 112 22.46 -35.11 4.15
CA ILE A 112 22.51 -34.85 5.60
C ILE A 112 23.88 -35.24 6.17
N ALA A 113 24.46 -36.36 5.73
CA ALA A 113 25.81 -36.74 6.12
C ALA A 113 26.86 -35.73 5.61
N ALA A 114 26.71 -35.25 4.37
CA ALA A 114 27.60 -34.28 3.73
C ALA A 114 27.61 -32.89 4.42
N LEU A 115 26.59 -32.55 5.20
CA LEU A 115 26.59 -31.34 6.04
C LEU A 115 27.71 -31.31 7.09
N LYS A 116 28.34 -32.45 7.39
CA LYS A 116 29.46 -32.56 8.34
C LYS A 116 30.82 -32.63 7.65
N ASP A 117 30.88 -32.45 6.34
CA ASP A 117 32.13 -32.53 5.57
C ASP A 117 33.10 -31.40 5.96
N LYS A 118 34.40 -31.68 5.89
CA LYS A 118 35.44 -30.69 6.19
C LYS A 118 35.50 -29.57 5.15
N ASN A 119 35.08 -29.85 3.92
CA ASN A 119 35.07 -28.90 2.82
C ASN A 119 33.79 -28.05 2.84
N VAL A 120 33.97 -26.74 2.95
CA VAL A 120 32.89 -25.75 2.98
C VAL A 120 31.99 -25.79 1.73
N TYR A 121 32.53 -26.10 0.55
CA TYR A 121 31.75 -26.18 -0.69
C TYR A 121 30.82 -27.40 -0.69
N ILE A 122 31.27 -28.52 -0.12
CA ILE A 122 30.41 -29.71 0.06
C ILE A 122 29.29 -29.38 1.04
N ARG A 123 29.59 -28.76 2.19
CA ARG A 123 28.57 -28.36 3.16
C ARG A 123 27.54 -27.40 2.56
N SER A 124 28.01 -26.34 1.89
CA SER A 124 27.15 -25.33 1.27
C SER A 124 26.29 -25.93 0.16
N GLY A 125 26.88 -26.72 -0.74
CA GLY A 125 26.16 -27.37 -1.83
C GLY A 125 25.17 -28.42 -1.33
N ALA A 126 25.53 -29.19 -0.29
CA ALA A 126 24.62 -30.16 0.32
C ALA A 126 23.42 -29.45 0.96
N THR A 127 23.66 -28.31 1.63
CA THR A 127 22.62 -27.46 2.21
C THR A 127 21.64 -26.96 1.14
N GLU A 128 22.15 -26.44 0.03
CA GLU A 128 21.31 -25.94 -1.07
C GLU A 128 20.52 -27.07 -1.73
N ALA A 129 21.15 -28.23 -1.97
CA ALA A 129 20.50 -29.40 -2.55
C ALA A 129 19.39 -29.93 -1.66
N LEU A 130 19.59 -30.00 -0.34
CA LEU A 130 18.56 -30.37 0.63
C LEU A 130 17.36 -29.43 0.55
N GLY A 131 17.59 -28.13 0.39
CA GLY A 131 16.52 -27.16 0.15
C GLY A 131 15.70 -27.46 -1.12
N LYS A 132 16.38 -27.84 -2.22
CA LYS A 132 15.72 -28.24 -3.48
C LYS A 132 14.93 -29.56 -3.36
N THR A 133 15.26 -30.43 -2.40
CA THR A 133 14.46 -31.65 -2.14
C THR A 133 13.14 -31.38 -1.43
N GLU A 134 12.99 -30.20 -0.80
CA GLU A 134 11.85 -29.81 0.04
C GLU A 134 11.48 -30.84 1.14
N ASN A 135 12.42 -31.71 1.51
CA ASN A 135 12.13 -32.82 2.41
C ASN A 135 12.25 -32.39 3.88
N LYS A 136 11.14 -32.52 4.63
CA LYS A 136 11.05 -32.16 6.06
C LYS A 136 12.02 -32.91 6.98
N ARG A 137 12.60 -34.03 6.55
CA ARG A 137 13.68 -34.72 7.28
C ARG A 137 14.96 -33.88 7.37
N ALA A 138 15.17 -32.97 6.41
CA ALA A 138 16.33 -32.09 6.38
C ALA A 138 16.25 -30.93 7.38
N VAL A 139 15.08 -30.67 8.00
CA VAL A 139 14.86 -29.48 8.84
C VAL A 139 15.81 -29.42 10.04
N GLU A 140 15.88 -30.46 10.88
CA GLU A 140 16.79 -30.45 12.05
C GLU A 140 18.27 -30.36 11.64
N PRO A 141 18.76 -31.12 10.64
CA PRO A 141 20.12 -30.94 10.13
C PRO A 141 20.41 -29.54 9.60
N LEU A 142 19.47 -28.92 8.88
CA LEU A 142 19.61 -27.56 8.35
C LEU A 142 19.58 -26.51 9.48
N ILE A 143 18.78 -26.71 10.53
CA ILE A 143 18.80 -25.88 11.74
C ILE A 143 20.19 -25.95 12.41
N ALA A 144 20.82 -27.12 12.45
CA ALA A 144 22.20 -27.23 12.94
C ALA A 144 23.19 -26.48 12.04
N ALA A 145 23.01 -26.51 10.71
CA ALA A 145 23.85 -25.80 9.74
C ALA A 145 23.73 -24.27 9.84
N LEU A 146 22.67 -23.72 10.43
CA LEU A 146 22.58 -22.29 10.79
C LEU A 146 23.66 -21.85 11.80
N LYS A 147 24.41 -22.77 12.41
CA LYS A 147 25.50 -22.48 13.34
C LYS A 147 26.89 -22.70 12.72
N ASP A 148 26.98 -22.92 11.41
CA ASP A 148 28.24 -23.16 10.72
C ASP A 148 29.20 -21.95 10.85
N GLU A 149 30.50 -22.23 10.89
CA GLU A 149 31.53 -21.20 11.02
C GLU A 149 31.53 -20.22 9.83
N TYR A 150 31.19 -20.71 8.63
CA TYR A 150 31.16 -19.92 7.39
C TYR A 150 29.77 -19.36 7.11
N SER A 151 29.70 -18.05 6.82
CA SER A 151 28.41 -17.41 6.54
C SER A 151 27.76 -17.91 5.25
N SER A 152 28.51 -18.40 4.26
CA SER A 152 27.94 -19.01 3.05
C SER A 152 27.05 -20.21 3.37
N VAL A 153 27.49 -21.09 4.27
CA VAL A 153 26.70 -22.26 4.69
C VAL A 153 25.47 -21.82 5.49
N ARG A 154 25.61 -20.84 6.39
CA ARG A 154 24.47 -20.29 7.16
C ARG A 154 23.41 -19.65 6.27
N ILE A 155 23.82 -18.89 5.24
CA ILE A 155 22.91 -18.32 4.23
C ILE A 155 22.17 -19.42 3.49
N SER A 156 22.90 -20.40 2.93
CA SER A 156 22.29 -21.54 2.23
C SER A 156 21.32 -22.31 3.14
N ALA A 157 21.62 -22.44 4.44
CA ALA A 157 20.78 -23.14 5.39
C ALA A 157 19.47 -22.39 5.64
N ALA A 158 19.54 -21.07 5.82
CA ALA A 158 18.35 -20.25 5.94
C ALA A 158 17.49 -20.33 4.67
N GLU A 159 18.08 -20.17 3.49
CA GLU A 159 17.36 -20.28 2.21
C GLU A 159 16.70 -21.65 2.01
N ALA A 160 17.42 -22.72 2.35
CA ALA A 160 16.90 -24.10 2.27
C ALA A 160 15.70 -24.31 3.20
N LEU A 161 15.77 -23.82 4.44
CA LEU A 161 14.64 -23.85 5.38
C LEU A 161 13.44 -23.06 4.86
N GLY A 162 13.67 -21.94 4.16
CA GLY A 162 12.64 -21.14 3.50
C GLY A 162 11.97 -21.84 2.32
N LYS A 163 12.68 -22.73 1.62
CA LYS A 163 12.08 -23.59 0.58
C LYS A 163 11.20 -24.68 1.21
N ILE A 164 11.66 -25.28 2.31
CA ILE A 164 10.92 -26.35 3.01
C ILE A 164 9.68 -25.81 3.74
N LYS A 165 9.72 -24.56 4.23
CA LYS A 165 8.61 -23.87 4.92
C LYS A 165 8.06 -24.62 6.14
N ASP A 166 8.92 -25.29 6.88
CA ASP A 166 8.54 -25.99 8.10
C ASP A 166 8.60 -25.05 9.31
N GLU A 167 7.55 -25.04 10.13
CA GLU A 167 7.42 -24.14 11.28
C GLU A 167 8.50 -24.34 12.34
N ARG A 168 9.10 -25.53 12.42
CA ARG A 168 10.23 -25.81 13.32
C ARG A 168 11.44 -24.92 13.06
N ALA A 169 11.55 -24.35 11.85
CA ALA A 169 12.62 -23.44 11.49
C ALA A 169 12.42 -22.01 12.03
N VAL A 170 11.21 -21.63 12.44
CA VAL A 170 10.86 -20.23 12.77
C VAL A 170 11.69 -19.71 13.95
N GLU A 171 11.70 -20.40 15.08
CA GLU A 171 12.44 -19.96 16.26
C GLU A 171 13.96 -19.92 16.03
N PRO A 172 14.61 -20.95 15.42
CA PRO A 172 16.01 -20.87 15.04
C PRO A 172 16.36 -19.72 14.09
N LEU A 173 15.55 -19.49 13.05
CA LEU A 173 15.76 -18.38 12.10
C LEU A 173 15.58 -17.02 12.78
N TYR A 174 14.63 -16.92 13.71
CA TYR A 174 14.47 -15.73 14.52
C TYR A 174 15.70 -15.47 15.41
N ALA A 175 16.28 -16.51 16.02
CA ALA A 175 17.52 -16.38 16.77
C ALA A 175 18.69 -15.91 15.88
N VAL A 176 18.77 -16.40 14.64
CA VAL A 176 19.77 -15.96 13.63
C VAL A 176 19.57 -14.50 13.26
N LEU A 177 18.33 -14.08 13.00
CA LEU A 177 17.98 -12.68 12.71
C LEU A 177 18.49 -11.73 13.81
N LEU A 178 18.34 -12.11 15.08
CA LEU A 178 18.72 -11.28 16.21
C LEU A 178 20.24 -11.25 16.48
N ASN A 179 20.91 -12.38 16.28
CA ASN A 179 22.24 -12.61 16.88
C ASN A 179 23.36 -12.94 15.88
N ASP A 180 23.08 -13.17 14.60
CA ASP A 180 24.16 -13.48 13.66
C ASP A 180 25.09 -12.28 13.47
N LYS A 181 26.39 -12.55 13.32
CA LYS A 181 27.42 -11.52 13.13
C LYS A 181 27.48 -10.96 11.70
N ASP A 182 26.98 -11.71 10.71
CA ASP A 182 26.97 -11.30 9.30
C ASP A 182 25.59 -10.76 8.95
N PHE A 183 25.53 -9.47 8.59
CA PHE A 183 24.29 -8.77 8.21
C PHE A 183 23.55 -9.46 7.04
N ARG A 184 24.28 -10.13 6.13
CA ARG A 184 23.65 -10.88 5.04
C ARG A 184 22.87 -12.07 5.57
N VAL A 185 23.43 -12.79 6.56
CA VAL A 185 22.75 -13.93 7.20
C VAL A 185 21.50 -13.45 7.94
N GLN A 186 21.57 -12.33 8.67
CA GLN A 186 20.42 -11.74 9.35
C GLN A 186 19.30 -11.39 8.35
N SER A 187 19.67 -10.75 7.23
CA SER A 187 18.74 -10.34 6.18
C SER A 187 18.11 -11.55 5.48
N THR A 188 18.89 -12.58 5.17
CA THR A 188 18.37 -13.86 4.63
C THR A 188 17.41 -14.53 5.62
N ALA A 189 17.72 -14.55 6.92
CA ALA A 189 16.85 -15.14 7.93
C ALA A 189 15.48 -14.43 7.99
N ALA A 190 15.47 -13.10 7.85
CA ALA A 190 14.23 -12.32 7.78
C ALA A 190 13.38 -12.63 6.54
N GLU A 191 14.01 -12.60 5.36
CA GLU A 191 13.34 -12.95 4.10
C GLU A 191 12.75 -14.35 4.19
N THR A 192 13.50 -15.27 4.79
CA THR A 192 13.10 -16.66 5.03
C THR A 192 11.89 -16.75 5.97
N LEU A 193 11.87 -16.00 7.08
CA LEU A 193 10.71 -15.92 7.96
C LEU A 193 9.47 -15.41 7.23
N GLY A 194 9.64 -14.42 6.33
CA GLY A 194 8.58 -13.95 5.43
C GLY A 194 8.05 -15.05 4.49
N LYS A 195 8.95 -15.86 3.92
CA LYS A 195 8.59 -17.00 3.04
C LYS A 195 7.88 -18.14 3.78
N ILE A 196 8.23 -18.38 5.04
CA ILE A 196 7.54 -19.35 5.92
C ILE A 196 6.11 -18.87 6.19
N GLY A 197 5.93 -17.56 6.40
CA GLY A 197 4.61 -16.93 6.46
C GLY A 197 4.04 -16.84 7.86
N THR A 198 2.77 -17.21 8.02
CA THR A 198 1.94 -16.84 9.19
C THR A 198 2.43 -17.41 10.52
N SER A 199 3.21 -18.49 10.53
CA SER A 199 3.84 -19.04 11.75
C SER A 199 4.90 -18.12 12.33
N ALA A 200 5.52 -17.25 11.54
CA ALA A 200 6.55 -16.29 12.00
C ALA A 200 5.96 -15.03 12.65
N VAL A 201 4.67 -14.74 12.45
CA VAL A 201 4.04 -13.47 12.85
C VAL A 201 4.21 -13.17 14.34
N GLY A 202 4.02 -14.16 15.23
CA GLY A 202 4.17 -13.96 16.67
C GLY A 202 5.58 -13.54 17.08
N PHE A 203 6.60 -14.17 16.49
CA PHE A 203 8.00 -13.85 16.74
C PHE A 203 8.37 -12.47 16.20
N LEU A 204 7.90 -12.14 15.00
CA LEU A 204 8.16 -10.83 14.39
C LEU A 204 7.48 -9.69 15.17
N ILE A 205 6.27 -9.91 15.70
CA ILE A 205 5.61 -8.95 16.61
C ILE A 205 6.45 -8.71 17.87
N ALA A 206 7.07 -9.75 18.43
CA ALA A 206 7.98 -9.57 19.57
C ALA A 206 9.22 -8.73 19.20
N ALA A 207 9.78 -8.93 18.00
CA ALA A 207 10.94 -8.17 17.50
C ALA A 207 10.65 -6.68 17.26
N LEU A 208 9.39 -6.26 17.12
CA LEU A 208 9.04 -4.84 17.05
C LEU A 208 9.44 -4.06 18.33
N LYS A 209 9.70 -4.75 19.44
CA LYS A 209 10.11 -4.14 20.72
C LYS A 209 11.62 -4.27 20.97
N ASP A 210 12.38 -4.75 19.99
CA ASP A 210 13.82 -4.95 20.15
C ASP A 210 14.55 -3.61 20.29
N LYS A 211 15.63 -3.58 21.09
CA LYS A 211 16.44 -2.37 21.27
C LYS A 211 17.20 -2.01 19.99
N ASN A 212 17.53 -3.00 19.17
CA ASN A 212 18.24 -2.81 17.92
C ASN A 212 17.27 -2.35 16.82
N LEU A 213 17.54 -1.15 16.30
CA LEU A 213 16.78 -0.55 15.20
C LEU A 213 16.70 -1.45 13.97
N SER A 214 17.80 -2.13 13.62
CA SER A 214 17.82 -3.00 12.43
C SER A 214 16.86 -4.18 12.59
N VAL A 215 16.78 -4.75 13.79
CA VAL A 215 15.83 -5.84 14.11
C VAL A 215 14.39 -5.34 14.00
N ARG A 216 14.08 -4.18 14.60
CA ARG A 216 12.73 -3.60 14.50
C ARG A 216 12.32 -3.34 13.05
N LYS A 217 13.22 -2.75 12.27
CA LYS A 217 12.97 -2.42 10.85
C LYS A 217 12.64 -3.67 10.06
N VAL A 218 13.47 -4.69 10.20
CA VAL A 218 13.30 -5.96 9.50
C VAL A 218 12.01 -6.67 9.92
N ALA A 219 11.65 -6.63 11.20
CA ALA A 219 10.39 -7.17 11.68
C ALA A 219 9.18 -6.47 11.05
N VAL A 220 9.19 -5.14 10.98
CA VAL A 220 8.15 -4.34 10.33
C VAL A 220 8.00 -4.71 8.84
N GLU A 221 9.12 -4.72 8.11
CA GLU A 221 9.12 -5.03 6.68
C GLU A 221 8.60 -6.45 6.43
N THR A 222 9.07 -7.42 7.20
CA THR A 222 8.67 -8.84 7.07
C THR A 222 7.20 -9.03 7.41
N LEU A 223 6.67 -8.36 8.45
CA LEU A 223 5.24 -8.39 8.78
C LEU A 223 4.37 -7.84 7.64
N GLY A 224 4.84 -6.78 6.97
CA GLY A 224 4.20 -6.22 5.79
C GLY A 224 4.17 -7.19 4.60
N GLU A 225 5.22 -7.98 4.41
CA GLU A 225 5.27 -9.03 3.36
C GLU A 225 4.35 -10.22 3.66
N ILE A 226 4.23 -10.62 4.94
CA ILE A 226 3.37 -11.74 5.34
C ILE A 226 1.88 -11.39 5.18
N LYS A 227 1.52 -10.12 5.33
CA LYS A 227 0.14 -9.60 5.17
C LYS A 227 -0.89 -10.19 6.12
N ASP A 228 -0.45 -10.64 7.29
CA ASP A 228 -1.35 -11.21 8.30
C ASP A 228 -2.01 -10.10 9.13
N LYS A 229 -3.34 -10.17 9.28
CA LYS A 229 -4.13 -9.19 10.05
C LYS A 229 -3.66 -9.04 11.51
N ARG A 230 -3.05 -10.06 12.11
CA ARG A 230 -2.51 -10.01 13.48
C ARG A 230 -1.37 -9.01 13.61
N ALA A 231 -0.71 -8.65 12.51
CA ALA A 231 0.36 -7.65 12.47
C ALA A 231 -0.15 -6.21 12.53
N VAL A 232 -1.43 -5.97 12.24
CA VAL A 232 -1.95 -4.61 12.03
C VAL A 232 -1.85 -3.74 13.27
N GLU A 233 -2.36 -4.19 14.42
CA GLU A 233 -2.26 -3.44 15.68
C GLU A 233 -0.80 -3.18 16.11
N PRO A 234 0.09 -4.19 16.11
CA PRO A 234 1.52 -3.96 16.37
C PRO A 234 2.19 -2.97 15.41
N LEU A 235 1.85 -3.01 14.12
CA LEU A 235 2.39 -2.07 13.12
C LEU A 235 1.86 -0.64 13.33
N ILE A 236 0.60 -0.48 13.75
CA ILE A 236 0.05 0.82 14.17
C ILE A 236 0.83 1.36 15.37
N ALA A 237 1.17 0.52 16.34
CA ALA A 237 2.00 0.93 17.48
C ALA A 237 3.41 1.36 17.03
N ALA A 238 3.99 0.70 16.03
CA ALA A 238 5.29 1.04 15.46
C ALA A 238 5.32 2.39 14.72
N LEU A 239 4.17 2.97 14.36
CA LEU A 239 4.10 4.36 13.85
C LEU A 239 4.52 5.40 14.91
N LYS A 240 4.63 5.03 16.19
CA LYS A 240 5.15 5.86 17.28
C LYS A 240 6.58 5.55 17.68
N ASP A 241 7.26 4.67 16.95
CA ASP A 241 8.66 4.36 17.25
C ASP A 241 9.49 5.64 17.33
N GLU A 242 10.46 5.70 18.24
CA GLU A 242 11.35 6.86 18.39
C GLU A 242 12.12 7.18 17.10
N ASN A 243 12.30 6.19 16.22
CA ASN A 243 13.04 6.32 14.99
C ASN A 243 12.14 6.46 13.76
N TRP A 244 12.36 7.52 12.99
CA TRP A 244 11.60 7.84 11.78
C TRP A 244 11.61 6.71 10.73
N VAL A 245 12.70 5.93 10.62
CA VAL A 245 12.81 4.82 9.66
C VAL A 245 11.79 3.73 9.97
N ILE A 246 11.53 3.47 11.27
CA ILE A 246 10.54 2.48 11.69
C ILE A 246 9.13 2.98 11.41
N GLN A 247 8.87 4.27 11.65
CA GLN A 247 7.58 4.89 11.35
C GLN A 247 7.24 4.81 9.85
N GLU A 248 8.22 5.09 8.99
CA GLU A 248 8.08 4.98 7.54
C GLU A 248 7.88 3.52 7.11
N ALA A 249 8.70 2.60 7.62
CA ALA A 249 8.55 1.17 7.33
C ALA A 249 7.17 0.66 7.77
N ALA A 250 6.66 1.09 8.92
CA ALA A 250 5.37 0.65 9.45
C ALA A 250 4.21 1.17 8.61
N THR A 251 4.34 2.39 8.09
CA THR A 251 3.43 2.90 7.06
C THR A 251 3.40 1.97 5.84
N LEU A 252 4.57 1.68 5.26
CA LEU A 252 4.67 0.88 4.04
C LEU A 252 4.17 -0.55 4.26
N ALA A 253 4.41 -1.11 5.45
CA ALA A 253 3.90 -2.42 5.84
C ALA A 253 2.37 -2.43 5.91
N LEU A 254 1.75 -1.43 6.55
CA LEU A 254 0.29 -1.30 6.60
C LEU A 254 -0.33 -1.15 5.20
N ASP A 255 0.31 -0.39 4.31
CA ASP A 255 -0.09 -0.26 2.91
C ASP A 255 -0.01 -1.60 2.15
N LYS A 256 1.10 -2.35 2.32
CA LYS A 256 1.28 -3.67 1.71
C LYS A 256 0.23 -4.70 2.17
N ILE A 257 -0.24 -4.62 3.41
CA ILE A 257 -1.34 -5.47 3.93
C ILE A 257 -2.63 -5.18 3.16
N GLY A 258 -2.90 -3.91 2.84
CA GLY A 258 -4.06 -3.49 2.06
C GLY A 258 -5.37 -3.57 2.84
N THR A 259 -6.49 -3.85 2.15
CA THR A 259 -7.85 -3.75 2.70
C THR A 259 -8.13 -4.43 4.04
N PRO A 260 -7.51 -5.56 4.42
CA PRO A 260 -7.74 -6.19 5.73
C PRO A 260 -7.33 -5.32 6.92
N VAL A 261 -6.57 -4.25 6.70
CA VAL A 261 -6.12 -3.31 7.73
C VAL A 261 -7.22 -2.32 8.15
N ILE A 262 -8.24 -2.10 7.31
CA ILE A 262 -9.20 -0.99 7.49
C ILE A 262 -10.08 -1.20 8.73
N GLU A 263 -10.68 -2.38 8.90
CA GLU A 263 -11.51 -2.68 10.07
C GLU A 263 -10.73 -2.58 11.40
N PRO A 264 -9.54 -3.19 11.55
CA PRO A 264 -8.70 -2.98 12.73
C PRO A 264 -8.34 -1.51 12.97
N LEU A 265 -7.97 -0.75 11.93
CA LEU A 265 -7.66 0.67 12.08
C LEU A 265 -8.85 1.45 12.62
N ILE A 266 -10.05 1.18 12.14
CA ILE A 266 -11.27 1.84 12.63
C ILE A 266 -11.57 1.44 14.07
N ALA A 267 -11.35 0.18 14.45
CA ALA A 267 -11.50 -0.26 15.83
C ALA A 267 -10.56 0.53 16.76
N VAL A 268 -9.30 0.70 16.35
CA VAL A 268 -8.32 1.53 17.07
C VAL A 268 -8.76 2.99 17.12
N VAL A 269 -9.25 3.57 16.01
CA VAL A 269 -9.77 4.95 15.98
C VAL A 269 -11.00 5.10 16.89
N LYS A 270 -11.83 4.09 17.07
CA LYS A 270 -13.04 4.15 17.91
C LYS A 270 -12.77 4.00 19.40
N ASP A 271 -11.73 3.27 19.78
CA ASP A 271 -11.39 3.07 21.18
C ASP A 271 -10.77 4.36 21.76
N LYS A 272 -11.52 5.01 22.65
CA LYS A 272 -11.12 6.27 23.30
C LYS A 272 -9.84 6.17 24.13
N ASN A 273 -9.53 4.96 24.61
CA ASN A 273 -8.36 4.71 25.45
C ASN A 273 -7.15 4.28 24.63
N GLN A 274 -7.30 4.04 23.32
CA GLN A 274 -6.16 3.66 22.50
C GLN A 274 -5.19 4.85 22.38
N PRO A 275 -3.91 4.69 22.76
CA PRO A 275 -2.94 5.74 22.57
C PRO A 275 -2.70 6.03 21.09
N HIS A 276 -3.01 5.08 20.19
CA HIS A 276 -2.64 5.12 18.77
C HIS A 276 -3.76 5.59 17.82
N ARG A 277 -4.80 6.27 18.32
CA ARG A 277 -5.94 6.74 17.51
C ARG A 277 -5.54 7.67 16.38
N LYS A 278 -4.54 8.54 16.59
CA LYS A 278 -4.09 9.51 15.57
C LYS A 278 -3.33 8.81 14.45
N GLU A 279 -2.49 7.86 14.83
CA GLU A 279 -1.68 7.07 13.89
C GLU A 279 -2.56 6.15 13.06
N ALA A 280 -3.59 5.56 13.66
CA ALA A 280 -4.57 4.78 12.93
C ALA A 280 -5.36 5.66 11.91
N ALA A 281 -5.68 6.91 12.26
CA ALA A 281 -6.29 7.85 11.31
C ALA A 281 -5.34 8.19 10.13
N LEU A 282 -4.05 8.42 10.40
CA LEU A 282 -3.05 8.67 9.35
C LEU A 282 -2.83 7.45 8.44
N ALA A 283 -2.91 6.24 8.99
CA ALA A 283 -2.85 5.03 8.17
C ALA A 283 -4.09 4.89 7.26
N LEU A 284 -5.29 5.24 7.76
CA LEU A 284 -6.50 5.30 6.93
C LEU A 284 -6.39 6.34 5.79
N GLU A 285 -5.72 7.46 6.04
CA GLU A 285 -5.42 8.46 5.00
C GLU A 285 -4.64 7.84 3.84
N LYS A 286 -3.55 7.12 4.16
CA LYS A 286 -2.64 6.55 3.17
C LYS A 286 -3.27 5.43 2.37
N ILE A 287 -4.20 4.69 2.96
CA ILE A 287 -5.00 3.67 2.26
C ILE A 287 -5.87 4.32 1.18
N GLY A 288 -6.47 5.48 1.48
CA GLY A 288 -7.25 6.25 0.51
C GLY A 288 -8.62 5.63 0.20
N THR A 289 -8.99 5.57 -1.09
CA THR A 289 -10.31 5.16 -1.58
C THR A 289 -10.86 3.84 -1.01
N PRO A 290 -10.07 2.78 -0.76
CA PRO A 290 -10.58 1.56 -0.13
C PRO A 290 -11.20 1.79 1.26
N ALA A 291 -10.79 2.83 2.00
CA ALA A 291 -11.36 3.17 3.31
C ALA A 291 -12.70 3.93 3.21
N LEU A 292 -13.11 4.34 2.03
CA LEU A 292 -14.23 5.26 1.80
C LEU A 292 -15.54 4.82 2.45
N GLU A 293 -16.01 3.60 2.15
CA GLU A 293 -17.28 3.08 2.66
C GLU A 293 -17.30 3.04 4.20
N PHE A 294 -16.16 2.69 4.80
CA PHE A 294 -16.05 2.64 6.24
C PHE A 294 -16.01 4.03 6.88
N LEU A 295 -15.36 5.00 6.24
CA LEU A 295 -15.33 6.39 6.69
C LEU A 295 -16.73 7.03 6.57
N ILE A 296 -17.50 6.70 5.53
CA ILE A 296 -18.91 7.12 5.38
C ILE A 296 -19.75 6.62 6.56
N VAL A 297 -19.54 5.38 7.01
CA VAL A 297 -20.22 4.85 8.21
C VAL A 297 -19.76 5.58 9.47
N ALA A 298 -18.47 5.90 9.58
CA ALA A 298 -17.89 6.59 10.74
C ALA A 298 -18.40 8.05 10.92
N LEU A 299 -18.92 8.70 9.87
CA LEU A 299 -19.61 10.00 9.99
C LEU A 299 -20.82 9.98 10.94
N LYS A 300 -21.37 8.79 11.25
CA LYS A 300 -22.53 8.62 12.15
C LYS A 300 -22.12 8.12 13.54
N ASP A 301 -20.83 8.05 13.85
CA ASP A 301 -20.36 7.51 15.12
C ASP A 301 -20.77 8.40 16.31
N LYS A 302 -21.02 7.78 17.47
CA LYS A 302 -21.39 8.48 18.70
C LYS A 302 -20.26 9.39 19.21
N ASP A 303 -19.01 9.03 18.94
CA ASP A 303 -17.83 9.78 19.36
C ASP A 303 -17.52 10.93 18.37
N PRO A 304 -17.56 12.21 18.81
CA PRO A 304 -17.19 13.34 17.98
C PRO A 304 -15.79 13.24 17.35
N TYR A 305 -14.83 12.62 18.04
CA TYR A 305 -13.49 12.43 17.49
C TYR A 305 -13.52 11.55 16.24
N VAL A 306 -14.27 10.44 16.28
CA VAL A 306 -14.38 9.50 15.15
C VAL A 306 -15.06 10.19 13.96
N ARG A 307 -16.11 10.98 14.21
CA ARG A 307 -16.78 11.77 13.17
C ARG A 307 -15.84 12.81 12.56
N ASN A 308 -15.06 13.52 13.37
CA ASN A 308 -14.04 14.48 12.90
C ASN A 308 -13.00 13.80 12.00
N VAL A 309 -12.46 12.65 12.41
CA VAL A 309 -11.51 11.87 11.59
C VAL A 309 -12.15 11.48 10.26
N ALA A 310 -13.39 10.98 10.27
CA ALA A 310 -14.10 10.62 9.05
C ALA A 310 -14.25 11.81 8.09
N VAL A 311 -14.65 12.98 8.59
CA VAL A 311 -14.76 14.22 7.80
C VAL A 311 -13.42 14.60 7.18
N GLU A 312 -12.35 14.64 7.98
CA GLU A 312 -11.02 15.03 7.50
C GLU A 312 -10.53 14.08 6.40
N MET A 313 -10.62 12.76 6.64
CA MET A 313 -10.14 11.76 5.70
C MET A 313 -10.93 11.75 4.39
N LEU A 314 -12.26 11.85 4.45
CA LEU A 314 -13.10 11.93 3.25
C LEU A 314 -12.75 13.15 2.38
N GLY A 315 -12.47 14.29 3.02
CA GLY A 315 -12.02 15.49 2.32
C GLY A 315 -10.63 15.35 1.66
N LYS A 316 -9.75 14.51 2.22
CA LYS A 316 -8.44 14.19 1.61
C LYS A 316 -8.54 13.16 0.48
N ILE A 317 -9.45 12.18 0.61
CA ILE A 317 -9.73 11.16 -0.41
C ILE A 317 -10.33 11.81 -1.68
N LYS A 318 -11.15 12.86 -1.51
CA LYS A 318 -11.76 13.63 -2.61
C LYS A 318 -12.66 12.81 -3.56
N ASP A 319 -13.24 11.72 -3.07
CA ASP A 319 -14.16 10.88 -3.83
C ASP A 319 -15.58 11.45 -3.79
N GLU A 320 -16.23 11.54 -4.95
CA GLU A 320 -17.57 12.12 -5.10
C GLU A 320 -18.64 11.38 -4.30
N ARG A 321 -18.45 10.08 -4.05
CA ARG A 321 -19.40 9.27 -3.25
C ARG A 321 -19.48 9.74 -1.80
N ALA A 322 -18.47 10.48 -1.31
CA ALA A 322 -18.47 11.06 0.03
C ALA A 322 -19.36 12.32 0.15
N VAL A 323 -19.72 12.97 -0.95
CA VAL A 323 -20.36 14.30 -0.93
C VAL A 323 -21.72 14.27 -0.23
N GLU A 324 -22.63 13.38 -0.63
CA GLU A 324 -23.97 13.26 -0.02
C GLU A 324 -23.92 12.89 1.49
N PRO A 325 -23.10 11.92 1.92
CA PRO A 325 -22.83 11.68 3.33
C PRO A 325 -22.32 12.91 4.08
N LEU A 326 -21.37 13.66 3.50
CA LEU A 326 -20.83 14.89 4.10
C LEU A 326 -21.88 16.00 4.17
N ILE A 327 -22.73 16.18 3.15
CA ILE A 327 -23.86 17.13 3.20
C ILE A 327 -24.79 16.80 4.37
N THR A 328 -25.02 15.51 4.64
CA THR A 328 -25.78 15.07 5.81
C THR A 328 -25.07 15.38 7.13
N ALA A 329 -23.74 15.43 7.15
CA ALA A 329 -22.94 15.82 8.32
C ALA A 329 -22.89 17.34 8.57
N LEU A 330 -23.33 18.19 7.63
CA LEU A 330 -23.43 19.64 7.85
C LEU A 330 -24.44 20.05 8.94
N LYS A 331 -25.30 19.12 9.37
CA LYS A 331 -26.21 19.27 10.51
C LYS A 331 -25.72 18.56 11.78
N ASP A 332 -24.43 18.22 11.87
CA ASP A 332 -23.87 17.63 13.09
C ASP A 332 -24.17 18.51 14.30
N LYS A 333 -24.33 17.89 15.47
CA LYS A 333 -24.55 18.62 16.73
C LYS A 333 -23.34 19.47 17.13
N ASP A 334 -22.15 19.01 16.76
CA ASP A 334 -20.88 19.67 17.07
C ASP A 334 -20.56 20.73 15.99
N GLU A 335 -20.30 21.95 16.43
CA GLU A 335 -20.03 23.07 15.53
C GLU A 335 -18.72 22.92 14.75
N GLU A 336 -17.68 22.39 15.40
CA GLU A 336 -16.36 22.18 14.81
C GLU A 336 -16.45 21.13 13.70
N ILE A 337 -17.23 20.05 13.91
CA ILE A 337 -17.48 19.03 12.88
C ILE A 337 -18.19 19.66 11.68
N ARG A 338 -19.23 20.48 11.91
CA ARG A 338 -19.95 21.11 10.81
C ARG A 338 -19.04 22.02 9.97
N GLU A 339 -18.12 22.74 10.62
CA GLU A 339 -17.16 23.64 9.94
C GLU A 339 -16.17 22.84 9.09
N ARG A 340 -15.50 21.85 9.70
CA ARG A 340 -14.60 20.94 8.98
C ARG A 340 -15.30 20.18 7.85
N THR A 341 -16.58 19.88 8.00
CA THR A 341 -17.38 19.23 6.95
C THR A 341 -17.50 20.14 5.73
N GLY A 342 -17.72 21.44 5.93
CA GLY A 342 -17.75 22.41 4.84
C GLY A 342 -16.40 22.51 4.13
N GLU A 343 -15.29 22.57 4.88
CA GLU A 343 -13.94 22.55 4.32
C GLU A 343 -13.65 21.26 3.53
N ALA A 344 -14.06 20.11 4.04
CA ALA A 344 -13.88 18.81 3.39
C ALA A 344 -14.63 18.74 2.05
N ILE A 345 -15.88 19.21 2.01
CA ILE A 345 -16.65 19.30 0.76
C ILE A 345 -16.00 20.30 -0.20
N GLY A 346 -15.53 21.44 0.29
CA GLY A 346 -14.77 22.41 -0.52
C GLY A 346 -13.50 21.81 -1.14
N LYS A 347 -12.77 20.96 -0.39
CA LYS A 347 -11.57 20.24 -0.88
C LYS A 347 -11.89 19.20 -1.96
N ILE A 348 -13.08 18.60 -1.93
CA ILE A 348 -13.57 17.70 -3.00
C ILE A 348 -13.76 18.51 -4.30
N GLY A 349 -14.27 19.74 -4.20
CA GLY A 349 -14.31 20.69 -5.31
C GLY A 349 -15.54 20.55 -6.21
N THR A 350 -15.35 20.66 -7.53
CA THR A 350 -16.44 20.86 -8.51
C THR A 350 -17.41 19.69 -8.64
N SER A 351 -17.02 18.47 -8.25
CA SER A 351 -17.91 17.30 -8.18
C SER A 351 -18.96 17.44 -7.09
N ALA A 352 -18.74 18.30 -6.08
CA ALA A 352 -19.71 18.55 -5.03
C ALA A 352 -20.83 19.53 -5.44
N VAL A 353 -20.71 20.23 -6.57
CA VAL A 353 -21.59 21.35 -6.94
C VAL A 353 -23.05 20.92 -7.15
N GLU A 354 -23.32 19.87 -7.92
CA GLU A 354 -24.71 19.44 -8.17
C GLU A 354 -25.42 18.92 -6.89
N PRO A 355 -24.77 18.07 -6.06
CA PRO A 355 -25.31 17.72 -4.74
C PRO A 355 -25.56 18.94 -3.85
N LEU A 356 -24.63 19.91 -3.83
CA LEU A 356 -24.79 21.14 -3.04
C LEU A 356 -25.95 22.01 -3.56
N ILE A 357 -26.11 22.15 -4.87
CA ILE A 357 -27.27 22.86 -5.46
C ILE A 357 -28.58 22.23 -4.99
N SER A 358 -28.65 20.90 -4.94
CA SER A 358 -29.82 20.19 -4.39
C SER A 358 -29.99 20.47 -2.89
N ALA A 359 -28.89 20.54 -2.13
CA ALA A 359 -28.89 20.82 -0.70
C ALA A 359 -29.32 22.26 -0.33
N LEU A 360 -29.28 23.22 -1.27
CA LEU A 360 -29.88 24.55 -1.08
C LEU A 360 -31.41 24.49 -0.87
N LYS A 361 -32.07 23.34 -1.12
CA LYS A 361 -33.50 23.13 -0.84
C LYS A 361 -33.74 22.33 0.45
N ASN A 362 -32.70 22.07 1.25
CA ASN A 362 -32.80 21.26 2.46
C ASN A 362 -33.74 21.90 3.50
N LYS A 363 -34.47 21.08 4.27
CA LYS A 363 -35.37 21.57 5.33
C LYS A 363 -34.62 22.34 6.44
N SER A 364 -33.39 21.93 6.75
CA SER A 364 -32.54 22.59 7.74
C SER A 364 -31.94 23.88 7.18
N SER A 365 -32.14 25.00 7.89
CA SER A 365 -31.52 26.28 7.56
C SER A 365 -30.00 26.24 7.65
N ASP A 366 -29.46 25.47 8.59
CA ASP A 366 -28.03 25.40 8.83
C ASP A 366 -27.32 24.71 7.67
N VAL A 367 -27.95 23.66 7.13
CA VAL A 367 -27.47 22.99 5.91
C VAL A 367 -27.50 23.96 4.75
N ARG A 368 -28.63 24.65 4.48
CA ARG A 368 -28.71 25.63 3.39
C ARG A 368 -27.69 26.75 3.50
N MET A 369 -27.51 27.31 4.70
CA MET A 369 -26.53 28.36 4.98
C MET A 369 -25.10 27.90 4.67
N ARG A 370 -24.70 26.74 5.20
CA ARG A 370 -23.36 26.17 4.95
C ARG A 370 -23.18 25.76 3.50
N THR A 371 -24.20 25.22 2.87
CA THR A 371 -24.19 24.91 1.43
C THR A 371 -23.91 26.15 0.59
N ALA A 372 -24.58 27.28 0.87
CA ALA A 372 -24.32 28.53 0.16
C ALA A 372 -22.87 29.01 0.34
N GLU A 373 -22.33 28.91 1.55
CA GLU A 373 -20.93 29.21 1.87
C GLU A 373 -19.93 28.31 1.12
N ILE A 374 -20.18 27.00 1.07
CA ILE A 374 -19.32 26.06 0.37
C ILE A 374 -19.34 26.33 -1.15
N LEU A 375 -20.51 26.59 -1.73
CA LEU A 375 -20.65 26.95 -3.14
C LEU A 375 -19.87 28.24 -3.48
N GLY A 376 -19.94 29.24 -2.61
CA GLY A 376 -19.15 30.48 -2.74
C GLY A 376 -17.63 30.26 -2.64
N THR A 377 -17.20 29.25 -1.87
CA THR A 377 -15.79 28.86 -1.76
C THR A 377 -15.30 28.09 -2.99
N ILE A 378 -16.15 27.24 -3.57
CA ILE A 378 -15.84 26.47 -4.79
C ILE A 378 -15.80 27.39 -6.02
N LYS A 379 -16.60 28.46 -6.04
CA LYS A 379 -16.65 29.48 -7.11
C LYS A 379 -17.07 28.95 -8.48
N ASP A 380 -17.89 27.90 -8.51
CA ASP A 380 -18.42 27.33 -9.76
C ASP A 380 -19.66 28.10 -10.23
N VAL A 381 -19.63 28.56 -11.49
CA VAL A 381 -20.68 29.37 -12.12
C VAL A 381 -22.04 28.66 -12.22
N ARG A 382 -22.09 27.32 -12.10
CA ARG A 382 -23.35 26.56 -12.03
C ARG A 382 -24.16 26.90 -10.77
N ALA A 383 -23.51 27.36 -9.71
CA ALA A 383 -24.15 27.71 -8.44
C ALA A 383 -24.93 29.04 -8.49
N VAL A 384 -24.68 29.89 -9.50
CA VAL A 384 -25.17 31.28 -9.54
C VAL A 384 -26.70 31.35 -9.53
N GLU A 385 -27.40 30.66 -10.44
CA GLU A 385 -28.87 30.69 -10.50
C GLU A 385 -29.55 30.11 -9.24
N PRO A 386 -29.09 28.96 -8.69
CA PRO A 386 -29.55 28.48 -7.39
C PRO A 386 -29.31 29.45 -6.23
N LEU A 387 -28.16 30.12 -6.21
CA LEU A 387 -27.82 31.11 -5.17
C LEU A 387 -28.67 32.38 -5.30
N ILE A 388 -28.97 32.84 -6.52
CA ILE A 388 -29.93 33.93 -6.79
C ILE A 388 -31.30 33.58 -6.20
N THR A 389 -31.76 32.34 -6.40
CA THR A 389 -33.02 31.87 -5.80
C THR A 389 -32.95 31.90 -4.26
N THR A 390 -31.78 31.56 -3.70
CA THR A 390 -31.52 31.49 -2.26
C THR A 390 -31.50 32.88 -1.59
N LEU A 391 -31.35 33.98 -2.34
CA LEU A 391 -31.53 35.34 -1.81
C LEU A 391 -32.94 35.56 -1.22
N ASN A 392 -33.92 34.76 -1.63
CA ASN A 392 -35.29 34.81 -1.12
C ASN A 392 -35.55 33.80 0.02
N ASP A 393 -34.51 33.21 0.62
CA ASP A 393 -34.69 32.26 1.73
C ASP A 393 -35.41 32.90 2.93
N LYS A 394 -36.20 32.12 3.67
CA LYS A 394 -36.92 32.64 4.85
C LYS A 394 -36.01 33.03 6.03
N TYR A 395 -34.74 32.61 6.04
CA TYR A 395 -33.80 32.93 7.13
C TYR A 395 -32.66 33.83 6.64
N LEU A 396 -32.47 34.94 7.36
CA LEU A 396 -31.45 35.95 7.05
C LEU A 396 -30.02 35.39 6.98
N PRO A 397 -29.56 34.46 7.84
CA PRO A 397 -28.21 33.90 7.71
C PRO A 397 -27.98 33.17 6.38
N VAL A 398 -29.02 32.52 5.84
CA VAL A 398 -28.95 31.83 4.54
C VAL A 398 -28.83 32.86 3.41
N GLN A 399 -29.65 33.91 3.45
CA GLN A 399 -29.57 35.01 2.49
C GLN A 399 -28.18 35.67 2.51
N LYS A 400 -27.63 35.92 3.70
CA LYS A 400 -26.31 36.57 3.88
C LYS A 400 -25.20 35.75 3.23
N LYS A 401 -25.20 34.43 3.43
CA LYS A 401 -24.24 33.53 2.79
C LYS A 401 -24.45 33.44 1.28
N ALA A 402 -25.68 33.49 0.78
CA ALA A 402 -25.95 33.54 -0.66
C ALA A 402 -25.42 34.83 -1.31
N VAL A 403 -25.63 36.00 -0.68
CA VAL A 403 -25.06 37.29 -1.12
C VAL A 403 -23.54 37.22 -1.18
N TRP A 404 -22.91 36.76 -0.09
CA TRP A 404 -21.45 36.61 -0.05
C TRP A 404 -20.94 35.67 -1.15
N ALA A 405 -21.59 34.51 -1.33
CA ALA A 405 -21.20 33.52 -2.32
C ALA A 405 -21.29 34.04 -3.76
N LEU A 406 -22.36 34.79 -4.10
CA LEU A 406 -22.49 35.42 -5.41
C LEU A 406 -21.37 36.43 -5.68
N GLY A 407 -20.99 37.23 -4.67
CA GLY A 407 -19.85 38.14 -4.77
C GLY A 407 -18.50 37.43 -4.91
N GLU A 408 -18.33 36.25 -4.32
CA GLU A 408 -17.11 35.45 -4.45
C GLU A 408 -16.99 34.72 -5.80
N ILE A 409 -18.12 34.31 -6.40
CA ILE A 409 -18.17 33.69 -7.74
C ILE A 409 -17.89 34.73 -8.83
N LYS A 410 -18.28 35.99 -8.62
CA LYS A 410 -18.04 37.12 -9.54
C LYS A 410 -18.70 36.98 -10.92
N ASP A 411 -19.88 36.35 -10.97
CA ASP A 411 -20.62 36.18 -12.21
C ASP A 411 -21.59 37.34 -12.45
N GLU A 412 -21.61 37.85 -13.68
CA GLU A 412 -22.42 39.02 -14.09
C GLU A 412 -23.93 38.80 -13.96
N ARG A 413 -24.40 37.54 -13.95
CA ARG A 413 -25.83 37.20 -13.75
C ARG A 413 -26.31 37.57 -12.35
N ALA A 414 -25.40 37.67 -11.38
CA ALA A 414 -25.73 38.04 -10.00
C ALA A 414 -25.99 39.54 -9.82
N VAL A 415 -25.60 40.40 -10.78
CA VAL A 415 -25.60 41.86 -10.63
C VAL A 415 -27.01 42.42 -10.41
N GLU A 416 -27.97 42.10 -11.27
CA GLU A 416 -29.34 42.61 -11.12
C GLU A 416 -30.05 42.10 -9.84
N PRO A 417 -29.95 40.80 -9.48
CA PRO A 417 -30.44 40.31 -8.20
C PRO A 417 -29.80 40.98 -6.98
N LEU A 418 -28.50 41.25 -7.01
CA LEU A 418 -27.79 41.93 -5.91
C LEU A 418 -28.17 43.42 -5.84
N ILE A 419 -28.38 44.09 -6.98
CA ILE A 419 -28.93 45.46 -7.02
C ILE A 419 -30.33 45.49 -6.39
N ALA A 420 -31.17 44.49 -6.66
CA ALA A 420 -32.48 44.37 -6.02
C ALA A 420 -32.35 44.17 -4.51
N ALA A 421 -31.45 43.29 -4.05
CA ALA A 421 -31.18 43.08 -2.63
C ALA A 421 -30.62 44.34 -1.93
N LEU A 422 -29.81 45.15 -2.63
CA LEU A 422 -29.30 46.43 -2.14
C LEU A 422 -30.40 47.49 -2.02
N LYS A 423 -31.34 47.55 -2.96
CA LYS A 423 -32.43 48.54 -2.97
C LYS A 423 -33.55 48.18 -2.00
N ASP A 424 -33.72 46.90 -1.75
CA ASP A 424 -34.88 46.42 -1.04
C ASP A 424 -34.78 46.64 0.49
N LYS A 425 -35.72 47.45 0.97
CA LYS A 425 -35.88 47.80 2.39
C LYS A 425 -36.86 46.85 3.10
N ASN A 426 -37.39 45.80 2.44
CA ASN A 426 -38.61 45.10 2.88
C ASN A 426 -38.84 43.63 2.43
N VAL A 427 -37.81 42.83 2.16
CA VAL A 427 -37.96 41.42 1.75
C VAL A 427 -38.30 40.50 2.94
N TYR A 428 -39.57 40.10 2.96
CA TYR A 428 -40.19 38.86 3.46
C TYR A 428 -40.40 38.54 4.95
N SER A 429 -40.62 39.52 5.83
CA SER A 429 -41.30 39.21 7.11
C SER A 429 -42.27 40.32 7.55
N ARG A 430 -43.56 40.14 7.22
CA ARG A 430 -44.69 41.00 7.62
C ARG A 430 -44.96 41.08 9.14
N ARG A 431 -44.11 40.53 10.01
CA ARG A 431 -44.32 40.51 11.46
C ARG A 431 -43.01 40.70 12.26
N ALA A 432 -42.59 41.95 12.48
CA ALA A 432 -41.81 42.40 13.67
C ALA A 432 -41.43 43.89 13.58
N PRO A 433 -41.16 44.59 14.70
CA PRO A 433 -41.02 46.05 14.73
C PRO A 433 -39.59 46.57 14.48
N ARG A 434 -39.52 47.66 13.69
CA ARG A 434 -38.63 48.85 13.76
C ARG A 434 -37.09 48.77 13.76
N ALA A 435 -36.45 47.61 13.81
CA ALA A 435 -35.04 47.49 13.38
C ALA A 435 -35.01 47.04 11.92
N ASP A 436 -34.25 47.71 11.07
CA ASP A 436 -34.09 47.37 9.65
C ASP A 436 -33.37 46.02 9.55
N LYS A 437 -34.15 44.92 9.56
CA LYS A 437 -33.63 43.54 9.67
C LYS A 437 -32.72 43.13 8.50
N ASN A 438 -32.65 43.95 7.45
CA ASN A 438 -31.97 43.64 6.20
C ASN A 438 -30.67 44.42 5.98
N VAL A 439 -30.22 45.21 6.97
CA VAL A 439 -29.00 46.03 6.85
C VAL A 439 -27.79 45.18 6.44
N ASP A 440 -27.61 44.01 7.07
CA ASP A 440 -26.53 43.07 6.77
C ASP A 440 -26.56 42.57 5.32
N ILE A 441 -27.75 42.34 4.77
CA ILE A 441 -27.94 41.86 3.40
C ILE A 441 -27.68 43.01 2.42
N ARG A 442 -28.19 44.22 2.69
CA ARG A 442 -27.94 45.40 1.85
C ARG A 442 -26.45 45.76 1.82
N ALA A 443 -25.80 45.78 2.97
CA ALA A 443 -24.36 46.04 3.08
C ALA A 443 -23.55 44.94 2.38
N GLY A 444 -23.90 43.67 2.59
CA GLY A 444 -23.30 42.55 1.88
C GLY A 444 -23.51 42.60 0.36
N ALA A 445 -24.68 43.05 -0.10
CA ALA A 445 -24.99 43.17 -1.53
C ALA A 445 -24.16 44.28 -2.16
N ALA A 446 -23.97 45.41 -1.48
CA ALA A 446 -23.04 46.44 -1.91
C ALA A 446 -21.60 45.88 -2.03
N GLU A 447 -21.13 45.15 -1.00
CA GLU A 447 -19.80 44.53 -1.04
C GLU A 447 -19.65 43.53 -2.20
N ALA A 448 -20.65 42.67 -2.40
CA ALA A 448 -20.66 41.68 -3.48
C ALA A 448 -20.65 42.34 -4.86
N LEU A 449 -21.44 43.39 -5.09
CA LEU A 449 -21.42 44.17 -6.32
C LEU A 449 -20.04 44.79 -6.58
N GLY A 450 -19.40 45.32 -5.53
CA GLY A 450 -18.03 45.83 -5.62
C GLY A 450 -16.98 44.75 -5.93
N LYS A 451 -17.22 43.49 -5.58
CA LYS A 451 -16.34 42.35 -5.94
C LYS A 451 -16.53 41.88 -7.39
N ILE A 452 -17.75 41.99 -7.92
CA ILE A 452 -18.09 41.63 -9.31
C ILE A 452 -17.53 42.67 -10.29
N GLU A 453 -17.44 43.94 -9.87
CA GLU A 453 -16.85 45.04 -10.65
C GLU A 453 -17.65 45.38 -11.94
N ASP A 454 -18.98 45.20 -11.90
CA ASP A 454 -19.86 45.50 -13.04
C ASP A 454 -20.42 46.94 -12.99
N ASN A 455 -20.31 47.65 -14.12
CA ASN A 455 -20.74 49.03 -14.27
C ASN A 455 -22.24 49.26 -14.02
N ARG A 456 -23.10 48.26 -14.20
CA ARG A 456 -24.53 48.36 -13.90
C ARG A 456 -24.80 48.64 -12.41
N ALA A 457 -23.86 48.30 -11.54
CA ALA A 457 -23.97 48.51 -10.10
C ALA A 457 -23.71 49.97 -9.67
N VAL A 458 -23.06 50.79 -10.51
CA VAL A 458 -22.55 52.12 -10.14
C VAL A 458 -23.67 53.05 -9.65
N GLU A 459 -24.70 53.29 -10.47
CA GLU A 459 -25.79 54.20 -10.10
C GLU A 459 -26.59 53.70 -8.87
N PRO A 460 -26.94 52.40 -8.75
CA PRO A 460 -27.48 51.85 -7.50
C PRO A 460 -26.59 52.06 -6.26
N LEU A 461 -25.26 51.89 -6.39
CA LEU A 461 -24.32 52.06 -5.29
C LEU A 461 -24.19 53.52 -4.87
N ILE A 462 -24.18 54.48 -5.79
CA ILE A 462 -24.21 55.92 -5.48
C ILE A 462 -25.49 56.26 -4.71
N ALA A 463 -26.64 55.76 -5.17
CA ALA A 463 -27.90 55.99 -4.49
C ALA A 463 -27.88 55.43 -3.06
N ALA A 464 -27.30 54.24 -2.86
CA ALA A 464 -27.15 53.64 -1.53
C ALA A 464 -26.15 54.42 -0.65
N ALA A 465 -24.99 54.81 -1.19
CA ALA A 465 -23.96 55.57 -0.49
C ALA A 465 -24.46 56.90 0.06
N VAL A 466 -25.36 57.59 -0.66
CA VAL A 466 -25.89 58.90 -0.27
C VAL A 466 -27.19 58.79 0.52
N LYS A 467 -28.10 57.87 0.13
CA LYS A 467 -29.51 57.88 0.59
C LYS A 467 -29.89 56.72 1.51
N ASP A 468 -29.02 55.73 1.74
CA ASP A 468 -29.33 54.67 2.71
C ASP A 468 -29.36 55.22 4.14
N ARG A 469 -30.30 54.75 4.95
CA ARG A 469 -30.48 55.21 6.33
C ARG A 469 -29.38 54.66 7.23
N ASP A 470 -28.88 53.46 6.94
CA ASP A 470 -27.87 52.82 7.75
C ASP A 470 -26.45 53.22 7.32
N PRO A 471 -25.61 53.72 8.25
CA PRO A 471 -24.22 54.09 7.94
C PRO A 471 -23.37 52.95 7.39
N SER A 472 -23.65 51.70 7.76
CA SER A 472 -22.89 50.52 7.33
C SER A 472 -23.11 50.25 5.84
N VAL A 473 -24.37 50.33 5.39
CA VAL A 473 -24.71 50.19 3.96
C VAL A 473 -24.08 51.32 3.15
N ARG A 474 -24.13 52.57 3.65
CA ARG A 474 -23.49 53.72 2.99
C ARG A 474 -21.99 53.49 2.82
N ARG A 475 -21.31 53.01 3.87
CA ARG A 475 -19.87 52.71 3.85
C ARG A 475 -19.54 51.61 2.85
N SER A 476 -20.23 50.46 2.90
CA SER A 476 -19.99 49.36 1.97
C SER A 476 -20.26 49.76 0.52
N ALA A 477 -21.24 50.61 0.26
CA ALA A 477 -21.51 51.13 -1.08
C ALA A 477 -20.42 52.07 -1.59
N ALA A 478 -19.90 52.97 -0.75
CA ALA A 478 -18.76 53.82 -1.10
C ALA A 478 -17.48 52.99 -1.36
N GLU A 479 -17.18 52.01 -0.51
CA GLU A 479 -16.06 51.08 -0.71
C GLU A 479 -16.18 50.28 -2.01
N ALA A 480 -17.39 49.83 -2.35
CA ALA A 480 -17.68 49.13 -3.59
C ALA A 480 -17.46 50.02 -4.83
N LEU A 481 -17.86 51.29 -4.79
CA LEU A 481 -17.58 52.26 -5.87
C LEU A 481 -16.07 52.46 -6.06
N GLY A 482 -15.30 52.50 -4.97
CA GLY A 482 -13.84 52.55 -5.03
C GLY A 482 -13.23 51.32 -5.72
N LYS A 483 -13.78 50.12 -5.46
CA LYS A 483 -13.34 48.88 -6.15
C LYS A 483 -13.66 48.88 -7.64
N ILE A 484 -14.83 49.41 -8.03
CA ILE A 484 -15.25 49.57 -9.43
C ILE A 484 -14.42 50.67 -10.15
N LYS A 485 -13.64 51.47 -9.40
CA LYS A 485 -12.85 52.61 -9.89
C LYS A 485 -13.71 53.72 -10.50
N ASP A 486 -14.90 53.94 -9.95
CA ASP A 486 -15.71 55.11 -10.32
C ASP A 486 -15.11 56.37 -9.68
N ALA A 487 -14.88 57.41 -10.47
CA ALA A 487 -14.26 58.65 -10.03
C ALA A 487 -15.09 59.42 -8.97
N ARG A 488 -16.36 59.06 -8.75
CA ARG A 488 -17.26 59.67 -7.75
C ARG A 488 -17.22 58.94 -6.40
N ALA A 489 -16.27 58.04 -6.20
CA ALA A 489 -16.06 57.31 -4.94
C ALA A 489 -15.29 58.12 -3.88
N GLU A 490 -14.56 59.15 -4.30
CA GLU A 490 -13.93 60.18 -3.45
C GLU A 490 -14.93 61.27 -3.07
#